data_AF-A0A3D9UMQ5-F1
#
_entry.id   AF-A0A3D9UMQ5-F1
#
_cell.length_a   1.000
_cell.length_b   1.000
_cell.length_c   1.000
_cell.angle_alpha   90.00
_cell.angle_beta   90.00
_cell.angle_gamma   90.00
#
_symmetry.space_group_name_H-M   'P 1'
#
loop_
_entity.id
_entity.type
_entity.pdbx_description
1 polymer ?
#
loop_
_entity_poly.entity_id
_entity_poly.type
_entity_poly.pdbx_seq_one_letter_code
_entity_poly.pdbx_strand_id
1 'polypeptide(L)' 'MEGCLVLIPDSDETNSLKQQYQRQREQISEIKLRMRELIGDYKSN' A
#
# COMPACT_ATOMS: atom_id res chain seq x y z
N MET A 1 -1.48 9.73 -20.00
CA MET A 1 -0.62 9.44 -18.83
C MET A 1 0.17 8.18 -19.15
N GLU A 2 1.42 8.33 -19.58
CA GLU A 2 2.35 7.20 -19.74
C GLU A 2 2.74 6.70 -18.35
N GLY A 3 2.06 5.66 -17.89
CA GLY A 3 2.50 4.89 -16.74
C GLY A 3 3.82 4.21 -17.11
N CYS A 4 4.90 4.59 -16.44
CA CYS A 4 6.21 3.97 -16.61
C CYS A 4 6.09 2.45 -16.38
N LEU A 5 6.29 1.65 -17.43
CA LEU A 5 6.37 0.19 -17.34
C LEU A 5 7.79 -0.18 -16.91
N VAL A 6 8.02 -0.25 -15.59
CA VAL A 6 9.30 -0.72 -15.05
C VAL A 6 9.34 -2.24 -15.16
N LEU A 7 10.13 -2.74 -16.11
CA LEU A 7 10.49 -4.15 -16.21
C LEU A 7 11.42 -4.48 -15.04
N ILE A 8 10.87 -5.03 -13.96
CA ILE A 8 11.68 -5.50 -12.84
C ILE A 8 12.16 -6.92 -13.19
N PRO A 9 13.48 -7.16 -13.31
CA PRO A 9 13.99 -8.48 -13.67
C PRO A 9 13.58 -9.53 -12.63
N ASP A 10 13.25 -10.75 -13.06
CA ASP A 10 12.84 -11.92 -12.24
C ASP A 10 13.98 -12.47 -11.36
N SER A 11 14.76 -11.61 -10.72
CA SER A 11 15.69 -12.00 -9.66
C SER A 11 14.93 -12.22 -8.34
N ASP A 12 15.41 -13.12 -7.49
CA ASP A 12 14.84 -13.35 -6.15
C ASP A 12 14.78 -12.07 -5.29
N GLU A 13 15.73 -11.15 -5.49
CA GLU A 13 15.76 -9.83 -4.83
C GLU A 13 14.58 -8.94 -5.27
N THR A 14 14.21 -8.97 -6.55
CA THR A 14 13.02 -8.28 -7.07
C THR A 14 11.74 -8.85 -6.49
N ASN A 15 11.63 -10.18 -6.43
CA ASN A 15 10.45 -10.86 -5.94
C ASN A 15 10.24 -10.64 -4.44
N SER A 16 11.32 -10.71 -3.65
CA SER A 16 11.28 -10.38 -2.22
C SER A 16 10.94 -8.91 -1.97
N LEU A 17 11.49 -7.99 -2.77
CA LEU A 17 11.16 -6.56 -2.70
C LEU A 17 9.69 -6.29 -3.03
N LYS A 18 9.15 -6.92 -4.07
CA LYS A 18 7.72 -6.83 -4.44
C LYS A 18 6.81 -7.33 -3.33
N GLN A 19 7.15 -8.46 -2.70
CA GLN A 19 6.40 -8.99 -1.56
C GLN A 19 6.48 -8.08 -0.33
N GLN A 20 7.62 -7.44 -0.10
CA GLN A 20 7.77 -6.47 0.99
C GLN A 20 6.91 -5.22 0.74
N TYR A 21 6.93 -4.67 -0.48
CA TYR A 21 6.07 -3.54 -0.83
C TYR A 21 4.59 -3.89 -0.75
N GLN A 22 4.20 -5.09 -1.17
CA GLN A 22 2.82 -5.54 -1.07
C GLN A 22 2.35 -5.56 0.39
N ARG A 23 3.13 -6.16 1.30
CA ARG A 23 2.84 -6.18 2.74
C ARG A 23 2.76 -4.77 3.33
N GLN A 24 3.70 -3.90 2.97
CA GLN A 24 3.69 -2.51 3.44
C GLN A 24 2.43 -1.76 2.95
N ARG A 25 1.99 -2.02 1.72
CA ARG A 25 0.79 -1.41 1.16
C ARG A 25 -0.47 -1.87 1.88
N GLU A 26 -0.56 -3.14 2.26
CA GLU A 26 -1.66 -3.69 3.05
C GLU A 26 -1.71 -3.04 4.44
N GLN A 27 -0.57 -2.92 5.13
CA GLN A 27 -0.49 -2.23 6.42
C GLN A 27 -0.95 -0.76 6.32
N ILE A 28 -0.51 -0.04 5.29
CA ILE A 28 -0.93 1.35 5.05
C ILE A 28 -2.43 1.43 4.75
N SER A 29 -2.98 0.45 4.02
CA SER A 29 -4.41 0.40 3.71
C SER A 29 -5.25 0.26 4.98
N GLU A 30 -4.84 -0.62 5.89
CA GLU A 30 -5.49 -0.81 7.18
C GLU A 30 -5.45 0.47 8.03
N ILE A 31 -4.29 1.13 8.11
CA ILE A 31 -4.15 2.40 8.84
C ILE A 31 -5.08 3.48 8.25
N LYS A 32 -5.15 3.59 6.92
CA LYS A 32 -6.04 4.55 6.24
C LYS A 32 -7.52 4.27 6.53
N LEU A 33 -7.90 3.00 6.61
CA LEU A 33 -9.26 2.61 6.96
C LEU A 33 -9.60 3.06 8.38
N ARG A 34 -8.75 2.70 9.36
CA ARG A 34 -8.94 3.08 10.76
C ARG A 34 -8.95 4.60 10.95
N MET A 35 -8.11 5.34 10.23
CA MET A 35 -8.13 6.82 10.26
C MET A 35 -9.44 7.38 9.73
N ARG A 36 -10.02 6.80 8.67
CA ARG A 36 -11.31 7.23 8.14
C ARG A 36 -12.43 6.99 9.15
N GLU A 37 -12.44 5.84 9.80
CA GLU A 37 -13.41 5.52 10.86
C GLU A 37 -13.28 6.50 12.02
N LEU A 38 -12.06 6.71 12.54
CA LEU A 38 -11.80 7.65 13.62
C LEU A 38 -12.24 9.09 13.30
N ILE A 39 -11.98 9.57 12.08
CA ILE A 39 -12.42 10.89 11.63
C ILE A 39 -13.95 10.93 11.44
N GLY A 40 -14.55 9.85 10.93
CA GLY A 40 -16.00 9.74 10.76
C GLY A 40 -16.74 9.76 12.10
N ASP A 41 -16.22 9.04 13.09
CA ASP A 41 -16.73 9.02 14.46
C ASP A 41 -16.61 10.40 15.11
N TYR A 42 -15.48 11.10 14.89
CA TYR A 42 -15.27 12.46 15.39
C TYR A 42 -16.24 13.49 14.77
N LYS A 43 -16.65 13.31 13.51
CA LYS A 43 -17.54 14.24 12.78
C LYS A 43 -19.02 14.00 13.04
N SER A 44 -19.38 12.86 13.62
CA SER A 44 -20.77 12.47 13.89
C SER A 44 -21.26 12.89 15.28
N ASN A 45 -20.42 13.60 16.04
CA ASN A 45 -20.65 14.09 17.40
C ASN A 45 -20.51 15.61 17.45
#